data_AF-A0A3Q1FTH9-F1
#
_entry.id   AF-A0A3Q1FTH9-F1
#
_cell.length_a   1.000
_cell.length_b   1.000
_cell.length_c   1.000
_cell.angle_alpha   90.00
_cell.angle_beta   90.00
_cell.angle_gamma   90.00
#
_symmetry.space_group_name_H-M   'P 1'
#
loop_
_entity.id
_entity.type
_entity.pdbx_description
1 polymer ?
#
loop_
_entity_poly.entity_id
_entity_poly.type
_entity_poly.pdbx_seq_one_letter_code
_entity_poly.pdbx_strand_id
1 'polypeptide(L)'
;MTENTFPLYTADVLVSFYRTEVLTGQEAKHFTKSDLTPIPKPEAVQTLYMRVLYLLYRFRPECHSMVPIVENIQYPPYHEGITTIISVYTRMRQFLPMCMVYDFSMNDLLAPVKQKTLTILSAILNFLHFRKQRMEIMLETQARFRAGMDKLQAYTRGNLEAEKKIEKLTTIPPEQQAEADELAAALSELQATTMHEYQQVNAQNDSIAEWKTKIAEKTQKLAQVKVDVSSLKEDLGRLKSQIVESPEELRSTMEKMRENVKNIKISIKETEERIVEMQNMVQGVTQSEAEIHQTYNLLQDLESSMNNTKQRQEELQELMAQYEKIQKELKNLCVEEGQLKRALDLKLDKECKQNIRRQKKREMKEQHVQDVLGQCNQMHQKREEMADKIQEITGETQQLKAKIKSLRDVCSKETAKAQALFDTMYTAMLKLHKRIDMHIKEIS
;
A
#
# COMPACT_ATOMS: atom_id res chain seq x y z
N MET A 1 -46.02 17.37 -23.82
CA MET A 1 -45.06 18.35 -23.25
C MET A 1 -44.24 17.59 -22.24
N THR A 2 -42.98 17.32 -22.53
CA THR A 2 -42.06 16.63 -21.62
C THR A 2 -41.80 17.55 -20.43
N GLU A 3 -42.21 17.15 -19.23
CA GLU A 3 -41.91 17.84 -17.99
C GLU A 3 -40.38 17.89 -17.80
N ASN A 4 -39.83 19.08 -17.58
CA ASN A 4 -38.41 19.23 -17.29
C ASN A 4 -38.09 18.48 -15.99
N THR A 5 -37.01 17.68 -15.97
CA THR A 5 -36.60 16.86 -14.82
C THR A 5 -35.90 17.66 -13.72
N PHE A 6 -35.74 18.97 -13.90
CA PHE A 6 -35.09 19.90 -12.98
C PHE A 6 -35.98 21.11 -12.72
N PRO A 7 -35.83 21.78 -11.55
CA PRO A 7 -36.63 22.95 -11.23
C PRO A 7 -36.35 24.12 -12.18
N LEU A 8 -37.40 24.84 -12.57
CA LEU A 8 -37.29 26.09 -13.31
C LEU A 8 -37.27 27.27 -12.34
N TYR A 9 -36.30 28.17 -12.51
CA TYR A 9 -36.12 29.32 -11.65
C TYR A 9 -36.51 30.62 -12.36
N THR A 10 -36.98 31.58 -11.59
CA THR A 10 -37.30 32.93 -12.09
C THR A 10 -36.02 33.69 -12.41
N ALA A 11 -36.12 34.70 -13.26
CA ALA A 11 -34.98 35.54 -13.64
C ALA A 11 -34.29 36.17 -12.41
N ASP A 12 -35.03 36.52 -11.35
CA ASP A 12 -34.46 37.10 -10.12
C ASP A 12 -33.57 36.11 -9.38
N VAL A 13 -34.02 34.86 -9.26
CA VAL A 13 -33.24 33.79 -8.61
C VAL A 13 -31.99 33.48 -9.42
N LEU A 14 -32.13 33.37 -10.75
CA LEU A 14 -30.98 33.14 -11.64
C LEU A 14 -29.97 34.28 -11.52
N VAL A 15 -30.40 35.54 -11.57
CA VAL A 15 -29.49 36.69 -11.40
C VAL A 15 -28.74 36.61 -10.07
N SER A 16 -29.45 36.37 -8.96
CA SER A 16 -28.82 36.24 -7.65
C SER A 16 -27.79 35.11 -7.61
N PHE A 17 -28.13 33.95 -8.16
CA PHE A 17 -27.23 32.79 -8.18
C PHE A 17 -25.98 33.05 -9.02
N TYR A 18 -26.14 33.46 -10.27
CA TYR A 18 -25.01 33.65 -11.19
C TYR A 18 -24.09 34.79 -10.75
N ARG A 19 -24.61 35.84 -10.10
CA ARG A 19 -23.77 36.87 -9.48
C ARG A 19 -22.87 36.34 -8.38
N THR A 20 -23.34 35.36 -7.62
CA THR A 20 -22.67 34.89 -6.41
C THR A 20 -21.73 33.71 -6.71
N GLU A 21 -22.16 32.79 -7.55
CA GLU A 21 -21.49 31.49 -7.72
C GLU A 21 -20.72 31.35 -9.04
N VAL A 22 -20.90 32.26 -10.02
CA VAL A 22 -20.34 32.11 -11.38
C VAL A 22 -19.60 33.35 -11.87
N LEU A 23 -20.22 34.52 -11.82
CA LEU A 23 -19.63 35.78 -12.26
C LEU A 23 -18.67 36.36 -11.21
N THR A 24 -17.73 37.20 -11.65
CA THR A 24 -16.73 37.80 -10.77
C THR A 24 -16.61 39.31 -10.96
N GLY A 25 -16.19 40.01 -9.90
CA GLY A 25 -15.85 41.43 -9.95
C GLY A 25 -16.96 42.33 -10.50
N GLN A 26 -16.65 43.06 -11.57
CA GLN A 26 -17.58 44.00 -12.20
C GLN A 26 -18.70 43.30 -12.98
N GLU A 27 -18.47 42.11 -13.52
CA GLU A 27 -19.49 41.36 -14.28
C GLU A 27 -20.67 41.02 -13.37
N ALA A 28 -20.39 40.55 -12.15
CA ALA A 28 -21.42 40.27 -11.16
C ALA A 28 -22.22 41.52 -10.76
N LYS A 29 -21.57 42.68 -10.63
CA LYS A 29 -22.25 43.93 -10.25
C LYS A 29 -23.21 44.42 -11.33
N HIS A 30 -22.80 44.33 -12.60
CA HIS A 30 -23.57 44.85 -13.73
C HIS A 30 -24.60 43.87 -14.29
N PHE A 31 -24.47 42.57 -14.02
CA PHE A 31 -25.42 41.58 -14.51
C PHE A 31 -26.77 41.69 -13.81
N THR A 32 -27.84 42.04 -14.51
CA THR A 32 -29.15 42.37 -13.95
C THR A 32 -30.28 41.58 -14.62
N LYS A 33 -31.49 41.67 -14.08
CA LYS A 33 -32.69 41.06 -14.67
C LYS A 33 -32.96 41.52 -16.11
N SER A 34 -32.60 42.77 -16.45
CA SER A 34 -32.75 43.30 -17.80
C SER A 34 -31.84 42.64 -18.84
N ASP A 35 -30.81 41.92 -18.40
CA ASP A 35 -29.93 41.19 -19.33
C ASP A 35 -30.53 39.85 -19.75
N LEU A 36 -31.55 39.35 -19.02
CA LEU A 36 -32.26 38.11 -19.31
C LEU A 36 -33.72 38.32 -19.76
N THR A 37 -34.33 39.46 -19.43
CA THR A 37 -35.76 39.73 -19.69
C THR A 37 -36.00 41.20 -20.05
N PRO A 38 -36.95 41.53 -20.96
CA PRO A 38 -37.85 40.61 -21.68
C PRO A 38 -37.16 39.88 -22.85
N ILE A 39 -36.08 40.43 -23.40
CA ILE A 39 -35.26 39.83 -24.45
C ILE A 39 -33.85 39.65 -23.87
N PRO A 40 -33.31 38.42 -23.78
CA PRO A 40 -31.96 38.22 -23.30
C PRO A 40 -30.93 38.89 -24.21
N LYS A 41 -29.92 39.53 -23.63
CA LYS A 41 -28.82 40.13 -24.39
C LYS A 41 -27.81 39.04 -24.80
N PRO A 42 -27.50 38.88 -26.10
CA PRO A 42 -26.56 37.86 -26.57
C PRO A 42 -25.22 37.89 -25.82
N GLU A 43 -24.65 39.07 -25.62
CA GLU A 43 -23.34 39.26 -24.99
C GLU A 43 -23.36 38.77 -23.54
N ALA A 44 -24.42 39.12 -22.79
CA ALA A 44 -24.56 38.67 -21.40
C ALA A 44 -24.71 37.15 -21.28
N VAL A 45 -25.48 36.53 -22.19
CA VAL A 45 -25.66 35.07 -22.23
C VAL A 45 -24.36 34.36 -22.61
N GLN A 46 -23.63 34.88 -23.60
CA GLN A 46 -22.32 34.36 -23.99
C GLN A 46 -21.31 34.46 -22.84
N THR A 47 -21.23 35.60 -22.15
CA THR A 47 -20.37 35.78 -20.98
C THR A 47 -20.71 34.79 -19.87
N LEU A 48 -21.99 34.58 -19.56
CA LEU A 48 -22.41 33.60 -18.57
C LEU A 48 -21.92 32.19 -18.93
N TYR A 49 -22.15 31.75 -20.17
CA TYR A 49 -21.73 30.41 -20.60
C TYR A 49 -20.21 30.25 -20.61
N MET A 50 -19.45 31.27 -21.03
CA MET A 50 -17.99 31.28 -20.90
C MET A 50 -17.55 31.13 -19.44
N ARG A 51 -18.19 31.86 -18.52
CA ARG A 51 -17.87 31.77 -17.08
C ARG A 51 -18.25 30.42 -16.48
N VAL A 52 -19.35 29.80 -16.91
CA VAL A 52 -19.71 28.43 -16.54
C VAL A 52 -18.66 27.43 -17.01
N LEU A 53 -18.22 27.52 -18.27
CA LEU A 53 -17.17 26.65 -18.81
C LEU A 53 -15.84 26.83 -18.07
N TYR A 54 -15.48 28.07 -17.72
CA TYR A 54 -14.31 28.35 -16.90
C TYR A 54 -14.42 27.74 -15.50
N LEU A 55 -15.57 27.87 -14.84
CA LEU A 55 -15.80 27.31 -13.51
C LEU A 55 -15.67 25.78 -13.47
N LEU A 56 -16.14 25.11 -14.54
CA LEU A 56 -16.20 23.65 -14.60
C LEU A 56 -14.91 23.02 -15.12
N TYR A 57 -14.34 23.58 -16.18
CA TYR A 57 -13.23 22.97 -16.91
C TYR A 57 -11.93 23.75 -16.79
N ARG A 58 -11.90 24.86 -16.03
CA ARG A 58 -10.79 25.83 -16.01
C ARG A 58 -10.42 26.34 -17.41
N PHE A 59 -11.38 26.29 -18.33
CA PHE A 59 -11.21 26.75 -19.69
C PHE A 59 -11.29 28.27 -19.72
N ARG A 60 -10.15 28.93 -19.86
CA ARG A 60 -10.09 30.39 -19.73
C ARG A 60 -10.75 31.09 -20.93
N PRO A 61 -11.30 32.30 -20.75
CA PRO A 61 -11.90 33.06 -21.84
C PRO A 61 -10.99 33.20 -23.07
N GLU A 62 -9.69 33.41 -22.85
CA GLU A 62 -8.71 33.60 -23.93
C GLU A 62 -8.52 32.32 -24.77
N CYS A 63 -8.82 31.15 -24.20
CA CYS A 63 -8.75 29.89 -24.92
C CYS A 63 -9.89 29.72 -25.94
N HIS A 64 -10.97 30.49 -25.83
CA HIS A 64 -12.05 30.45 -26.82
C HIS A 64 -11.66 31.06 -28.15
N SER A 65 -10.72 32.00 -28.14
CA SER A 65 -10.24 32.74 -29.31
C SER A 65 -9.08 32.04 -30.03
N MET A 66 -8.61 30.89 -29.52
CA MET A 66 -7.52 30.11 -30.12
C MET A 66 -7.99 29.42 -31.40
N VAL A 67 -7.48 29.89 -32.54
CA VAL A 67 -7.73 29.29 -33.86
C VAL A 67 -6.94 27.97 -34.01
N PRO A 68 -7.57 26.86 -34.43
CA PRO A 68 -6.85 25.62 -34.68
C PRO A 68 -5.77 25.80 -35.76
N ILE A 69 -4.55 25.31 -35.48
CA ILE A 69 -3.39 25.41 -36.39
C ILE A 69 -3.64 24.72 -37.75
N VAL A 70 -4.64 23.84 -37.83
CA VAL A 70 -4.95 23.00 -38.99
C VAL A 70 -5.68 23.77 -40.10
N GLU A 71 -6.27 24.94 -39.79
CA GLU A 71 -7.01 25.71 -40.78
C GLU A 71 -6.06 26.72 -41.45
N ASN A 72 -5.79 26.55 -42.76
CA ASN A 72 -5.08 27.53 -43.60
C ASN A 72 -5.95 28.79 -43.80
N ILE A 73 -6.26 29.48 -42.70
CA ILE A 73 -7.14 30.63 -42.69
C ILE A 73 -6.37 31.85 -43.17
N GLN A 74 -6.84 32.43 -44.29
CA GLN A 74 -6.40 33.75 -44.71
C GLN A 74 -6.92 34.79 -43.70
N TYR A 75 -5.99 35.59 -43.18
CA TYR A 75 -6.23 36.66 -42.22
C TYR A 75 -6.87 36.22 -40.88
N PRO A 76 -6.13 35.49 -40.02
CA PRO A 76 -6.61 34.98 -38.73
C PRO A 76 -7.31 35.99 -37.79
N PRO A 77 -6.90 37.28 -37.70
CA PRO A 77 -7.54 38.24 -36.80
C PRO A 77 -9.03 38.49 -37.09
N TYR A 78 -9.49 38.35 -38.34
CA TYR A 78 -10.91 38.55 -38.67
C TYR A 78 -11.81 37.39 -38.22
N HIS A 79 -11.21 36.25 -37.85
CA HIS A 79 -11.96 35.06 -37.44
C HIS A 79 -12.07 34.93 -35.92
N GLU A 80 -11.34 35.73 -35.14
CA GLU A 80 -11.25 35.63 -33.68
C GLU A 80 -12.63 35.66 -32.99
N GLY A 81 -13.51 36.56 -33.42
CA GLY A 81 -14.87 36.69 -32.87
C GLY A 81 -15.73 35.45 -33.18
N ILE A 82 -15.68 34.96 -34.41
CA ILE A 82 -16.44 33.76 -34.85
C ILE A 82 -15.89 32.50 -34.16
N THR A 83 -14.56 32.36 -34.06
CA THR A 83 -13.88 31.28 -33.35
C THR A 83 -14.31 31.22 -31.90
N THR A 84 -14.40 32.38 -31.23
CA THR A 84 -14.86 32.48 -29.85
C THR A 84 -16.28 31.91 -29.69
N ILE A 85 -17.22 32.32 -30.54
CA ILE A 85 -18.62 31.86 -30.46
C ILE A 85 -18.72 30.36 -30.80
N ILE A 86 -18.02 29.88 -31.84
CA ILE A 86 -18.00 28.46 -32.21
C ILE A 86 -17.42 27.61 -31.08
N SER A 87 -16.38 28.10 -30.40
CA SER A 87 -15.75 27.43 -29.27
C SER A 87 -16.72 27.32 -28.09
N VAL A 88 -17.42 28.41 -27.74
CA VAL A 88 -18.45 28.40 -26.69
C VAL A 88 -19.58 27.45 -27.06
N TYR A 89 -20.10 27.52 -28.29
CA TYR A 89 -21.15 26.63 -28.78
C TYR A 89 -20.78 25.15 -28.65
N THR A 90 -19.61 24.78 -29.18
CA THR A 90 -19.15 23.39 -29.22
C THR A 90 -19.03 22.83 -27.80
N ARG A 91 -18.46 23.61 -26.88
CA ARG A 91 -18.24 23.19 -25.49
C ARG A 91 -19.54 23.14 -24.69
N MET A 92 -20.42 24.13 -24.86
CA MET A 92 -21.73 24.13 -24.21
C MET A 92 -22.58 22.95 -24.71
N ARG A 93 -22.54 22.63 -26.00
CA ARG A 93 -23.24 21.47 -26.56
C ARG A 93 -22.73 20.13 -26.00
N GLN A 94 -21.45 20.04 -25.62
CA GLN A 94 -20.89 18.88 -24.93
C GLN A 94 -21.28 18.84 -23.44
N PHE A 95 -21.36 20.00 -22.78
CA PHE A 95 -21.64 20.12 -21.36
C PHE A 95 -23.13 19.99 -21.01
N LEU A 96 -24.01 20.65 -21.75
CA LEU A 96 -25.45 20.76 -21.45
C LEU A 96 -26.20 19.42 -21.35
N PRO A 97 -25.81 18.34 -22.05
CA PRO A 97 -26.34 17.00 -21.79
C PRO A 97 -26.19 16.54 -20.34
N MET A 98 -25.14 16.98 -19.62
CA MET A 98 -24.98 16.70 -18.18
C MET A 98 -25.98 17.47 -17.31
N CYS A 99 -26.54 18.56 -17.84
CA CYS A 99 -27.61 19.34 -17.24
C CYS A 99 -29.00 18.88 -17.71
N MET A 100 -29.10 17.80 -18.49
CA MET A 100 -30.35 17.31 -19.10
C MET A 100 -30.94 18.24 -20.18
N VAL A 101 -30.10 19.02 -20.86
CA VAL A 101 -30.49 19.87 -22.00
C VAL A 101 -29.80 19.35 -23.26
N TYR A 102 -30.57 18.92 -24.26
CA TYR A 102 -30.06 18.24 -25.46
C TYR A 102 -30.26 19.02 -26.77
N ASP A 103 -31.14 20.02 -26.76
CA ASP A 103 -31.58 20.79 -27.94
C ASP A 103 -30.89 22.17 -28.05
N PHE A 104 -29.69 22.30 -27.47
CA PHE A 104 -28.88 23.52 -27.56
C PHE A 104 -28.39 23.76 -28.99
N SER A 105 -28.59 24.97 -29.49
CA SER A 105 -28.33 25.41 -30.86
C SER A 105 -27.56 26.73 -30.89
N MET A 106 -27.03 27.10 -32.05
CA MET A 106 -26.29 28.36 -32.21
C MET A 106 -27.14 29.61 -31.92
N ASN A 107 -28.45 29.55 -32.17
CA ASN A 107 -29.39 30.63 -31.86
C ASN A 107 -29.46 30.93 -30.35
N ASP A 108 -29.19 29.95 -29.50
CA ASP A 108 -29.18 30.14 -28.05
C ASP A 108 -28.00 31.01 -27.56
N LEU A 109 -27.05 31.31 -28.45
CA LEU A 109 -25.94 32.25 -28.25
C LEU A 109 -26.12 33.56 -29.01
N LEU A 110 -26.57 33.48 -30.26
CA LEU A 110 -26.64 34.64 -31.17
C LEU A 110 -27.96 35.41 -31.05
N ALA A 111 -29.07 34.72 -30.82
CA ALA A 111 -30.41 35.27 -30.74
C ALA A 111 -31.22 34.57 -29.64
N PRO A 112 -30.79 34.69 -28.36
CA PRO A 112 -31.36 33.94 -27.26
C PRO A 112 -32.83 34.28 -27.02
N VAL A 113 -33.66 33.24 -26.84
CA VAL A 113 -35.10 33.39 -26.54
C VAL A 113 -35.34 33.24 -25.04
N LYS A 114 -36.01 34.24 -24.43
CA LYS A 114 -36.26 34.32 -22.97
C LYS A 114 -36.57 32.99 -22.30
N GLN A 115 -37.61 32.29 -22.73
CA GLN A 115 -38.07 31.08 -22.06
C GLN A 115 -37.02 29.95 -22.12
N LYS A 116 -36.33 29.82 -23.26
CA LYS A 116 -35.30 28.82 -23.47
C LYS A 116 -34.03 29.14 -22.69
N THR A 117 -33.60 30.41 -22.69
CA THR A 117 -32.45 30.88 -21.89
C THR A 117 -32.66 30.63 -20.40
N LEU A 118 -33.82 30.98 -19.85
CA LEU A 118 -34.13 30.73 -18.43
C LEU A 118 -34.14 29.24 -18.10
N THR A 119 -34.63 28.39 -19.03
CA THR A 119 -34.62 26.93 -18.87
C THR A 119 -33.19 26.39 -18.84
N ILE A 120 -32.34 26.81 -19.77
CA ILE A 120 -30.93 26.40 -19.82
C ILE A 120 -30.18 26.83 -18.56
N LEU A 121 -30.34 28.09 -18.14
CA LEU A 121 -29.70 28.60 -16.93
C LEU A 121 -30.21 27.89 -15.66
N SER A 122 -31.49 27.54 -15.60
CA SER A 122 -32.04 26.74 -14.50
C SER A 122 -31.42 25.34 -14.43
N ALA A 123 -31.22 24.71 -15.59
CA ALA A 123 -30.58 23.40 -15.70
C ALA A 123 -29.12 23.44 -15.21
N ILE A 124 -28.36 24.45 -15.65
CA ILE A 124 -26.97 24.66 -15.24
C ILE A 124 -26.88 24.94 -13.73
N LEU A 125 -27.75 25.81 -13.20
CA LEU A 125 -27.82 26.09 -11.76
C LEU A 125 -28.02 24.79 -10.97
N ASN A 126 -28.99 23.97 -11.38
CA ASN A 126 -29.26 22.69 -10.72
C ASN A 126 -28.04 21.76 -10.74
N PHE A 127 -27.36 21.66 -11.88
CA PHE A 127 -26.11 20.91 -12.00
C PHE A 127 -25.01 21.45 -11.07
N LEU A 128 -24.84 22.76 -10.99
CA LEU A 128 -23.83 23.39 -10.14
C LEU A 128 -24.10 23.15 -8.65
N HIS A 129 -25.36 23.17 -8.21
CA HIS A 129 -25.72 22.77 -6.85
C HIS A 129 -25.40 21.31 -6.57
N PHE A 130 -25.77 20.41 -7.48
CA PHE A 130 -25.41 18.99 -7.36
C PHE A 130 -23.89 18.80 -7.27
N ARG A 131 -23.13 19.47 -8.15
CA ARG A 131 -21.67 19.44 -8.14
C ARG A 131 -21.11 19.93 -6.81
N LYS A 132 -21.61 21.05 -6.27
CA LYS A 132 -21.14 21.60 -4.99
C LYS A 132 -21.30 20.59 -3.85
N GLN A 133 -22.46 19.94 -3.76
CA GLN A 133 -22.72 18.88 -2.78
C GLN A 133 -21.79 17.66 -2.98
N ARG A 134 -21.53 17.26 -4.23
CA ARG A 134 -20.62 16.14 -4.52
C ARG A 134 -19.15 16.48 -4.26
N MET A 135 -18.76 17.75 -4.45
CA MET A 135 -17.40 18.22 -4.24
C MET A 135 -16.99 18.12 -2.76
N GLU A 136 -17.88 18.37 -1.81
CA GLU A 136 -17.59 18.23 -0.37
C GLU A 136 -17.15 16.79 -0.03
N ILE A 137 -17.88 15.79 -0.54
CA ILE A 137 -17.56 14.37 -0.36
C ILE A 137 -16.23 14.01 -1.05
N MET A 138 -15.99 14.56 -2.24
CA MET A 138 -14.78 14.30 -3.00
C MET A 138 -13.54 14.89 -2.31
N LEU A 139 -13.64 16.10 -1.75
CA LEU A 139 -12.55 16.75 -1.01
C LEU A 139 -12.17 15.97 0.23
N GLU A 140 -13.14 15.43 0.98
CA GLU A 140 -12.86 14.55 2.11
C GLU A 140 -12.12 13.29 1.68
N THR A 141 -12.55 12.66 0.59
CA THR A 141 -11.91 11.47 0.02
C THR A 141 -10.47 11.78 -0.42
N GLN A 142 -10.26 12.93 -1.08
CA GLN A 142 -8.95 13.40 -1.51
C GLN A 142 -8.02 13.66 -0.31
N ALA A 143 -8.52 14.25 0.77
CA ALA A 143 -7.74 14.49 1.98
C ALA A 143 -7.29 13.16 2.63
N ARG A 144 -8.18 12.17 2.73
CA ARG A 144 -7.83 10.83 3.23
C ARG A 144 -6.79 10.13 2.36
N PHE A 145 -6.92 10.22 1.03
CA PHE A 145 -5.94 9.67 0.10
C PHE A 145 -4.57 10.31 0.28
N ARG A 146 -4.52 11.64 0.41
CA ARG A 146 -3.27 12.38 0.65
C ARG A 146 -2.61 11.96 1.97
N ALA A 147 -3.38 11.87 3.06
CA ALA A 147 -2.85 11.39 4.34
C ALA A 147 -2.31 9.94 4.25
N GLY A 148 -2.95 9.09 3.43
CA GLY A 148 -2.45 7.75 3.15
C GLY A 148 -1.11 7.75 2.40
N MET A 149 -0.97 8.60 1.39
CA MET A 149 0.28 8.79 0.65
C MET A 149 1.41 9.31 1.55
N ASP A 150 1.12 10.28 2.42
CA ASP A 150 2.10 10.83 3.35
C ASP A 150 2.60 9.76 4.35
N LYS A 151 1.69 8.90 4.84
CA LYS A 151 2.06 7.74 5.68
C LYS A 151 2.93 6.74 4.92
N LEU A 152 2.57 6.40 3.69
CA LEU A 152 3.36 5.48 2.86
C LEU A 152 4.78 6.02 2.66
N GLN A 153 4.91 7.31 2.34
CA GLN A 153 6.22 7.94 2.17
C GLN A 153 7.04 7.91 3.48
N ALA A 154 6.40 8.12 4.63
CA ALA A 154 7.07 8.01 5.93
C ALA A 154 7.56 6.58 6.20
N TYR A 155 6.76 5.56 5.91
CA TYR A 155 7.17 4.16 6.04
C TYR A 155 8.30 3.80 5.08
N THR A 156 8.24 4.23 3.82
CA THR A 156 9.32 3.99 2.85
C THR A 156 10.63 4.61 3.31
N ARG A 157 10.60 5.83 3.86
CA ARG A 157 11.79 6.46 4.43
C ARG A 157 12.32 5.68 5.64
N GLY A 158 11.43 5.28 6.55
CA GLY A 158 11.80 4.46 7.72
C GLY A 158 12.42 3.12 7.33
N ASN A 159 11.88 2.45 6.31
CA ASN A 159 12.44 1.20 5.79
C ASN A 159 13.85 1.41 5.23
N LEU A 160 14.07 2.47 4.44
CA LEU A 160 15.40 2.78 3.90
C LEU A 160 16.43 3.06 5.00
N GLU A 161 16.02 3.75 6.06
CA GLU A 161 16.88 4.00 7.23
C GLU A 161 17.20 2.71 7.98
N ALA A 162 16.21 1.83 8.15
CA ALA A 162 16.40 0.51 8.76
C ALA A 162 17.33 -0.38 7.92
N GLU A 163 17.17 -0.41 6.60
CA GLU A 163 18.05 -1.13 5.67
C GLU A 163 19.50 -0.65 5.80
N LYS A 164 19.75 0.67 5.83
CA LYS A 164 21.09 1.22 6.05
C LYS A 164 21.68 0.82 7.41
N LYS A 165 20.85 0.73 8.45
CA LYS A 165 21.29 0.30 9.78
C LYS A 165 21.63 -1.20 9.78
N ILE A 166 20.83 -2.02 9.11
CA ILE A 166 21.11 -3.45 8.92
C ILE A 166 22.43 -3.61 8.18
N GLU A 167 22.60 -2.93 7.04
CA GLU A 167 23.83 -2.97 6.25
C GLU A 167 25.05 -2.70 7.14
N LYS A 168 25.06 -1.58 7.87
CA LYS A 168 26.15 -1.21 8.80
C LYS A 168 26.43 -2.25 9.89
N LEU A 169 25.40 -2.91 10.42
CA LEU A 169 25.57 -3.93 11.46
C LEU A 169 26.03 -5.28 10.90
N THR A 170 25.67 -5.58 9.65
CA THR A 170 26.02 -6.84 8.97
C THR A 170 27.36 -6.78 8.25
N THR A 171 27.87 -5.59 7.94
CA THR A 171 29.23 -5.44 7.40
C THR A 171 30.21 -5.52 8.56
N ILE A 172 30.94 -6.64 8.64
CA ILE A 172 32.11 -6.74 9.50
C ILE A 172 33.18 -5.83 8.89
N PRO A 173 33.68 -4.80 9.61
CA PRO A 173 34.76 -3.98 9.12
C PRO A 173 35.96 -4.84 8.72
N PRO A 174 36.64 -4.54 7.60
CA PRO A 174 37.81 -5.31 7.17
C PRO A 174 38.93 -5.31 8.22
N GLU A 175 39.00 -4.27 9.06
CA GLU A 175 39.90 -4.19 10.21
C GLU A 175 39.58 -5.25 11.28
N GLN A 176 38.30 -5.45 11.63
CA GLN A 176 37.88 -6.46 12.59
C GLN A 176 38.03 -7.88 12.03
N GLN A 177 37.80 -8.07 10.73
CA GLN A 177 38.04 -9.36 10.08
C GLN A 177 39.54 -9.68 10.06
N ALA A 178 40.40 -8.70 9.73
CA ALA A 178 41.85 -8.89 9.74
C ALA A 178 42.38 -9.20 11.14
N GLU A 179 41.88 -8.50 12.17
CA GLU A 179 42.23 -8.78 13.57
C GLU A 179 41.79 -10.19 14.00
N ALA A 180 40.58 -10.61 13.61
CA ALA A 180 40.10 -11.98 13.89
C ALA A 180 40.96 -13.05 13.20
N ASP A 181 41.37 -12.81 11.96
CA ASP A 181 42.24 -13.71 11.20
C ASP A 181 43.64 -13.78 11.82
N GLU A 182 44.21 -12.65 12.26
CA GLU A 182 45.50 -12.58 12.96
C GLU A 182 45.45 -13.32 14.30
N LEU A 183 44.38 -13.14 15.08
CA LEU A 183 44.17 -13.86 16.34
C LEU A 183 44.04 -15.38 16.11
N ALA A 184 43.32 -15.79 15.06
CA ALA A 184 43.16 -17.19 14.71
C ALA A 184 44.50 -17.83 14.29
N ALA A 185 45.34 -17.08 13.57
CA ALA A 185 46.69 -17.51 13.22
C ALA A 185 47.57 -17.65 14.47
N ALA A 186 47.58 -16.66 15.36
CA ALA A 186 48.32 -16.69 16.61
C ALA A 186 47.88 -17.85 17.53
N LEU A 187 46.57 -18.11 17.62
CA LEU A 187 46.04 -19.25 18.37
C LEU A 187 46.49 -20.59 17.78
N SER A 188 46.49 -20.72 16.45
CA SER A 188 46.97 -21.94 15.79
C SER A 188 48.47 -22.15 16.00
N GLU A 189 49.27 -21.09 15.94
CA GLU A 189 50.70 -21.15 16.20
C GLU A 189 50.97 -21.55 17.65
N LEU A 190 50.29 -20.90 18.62
CA LEU A 190 50.40 -21.21 20.04
C LEU A 190 50.00 -22.66 20.35
N GLN A 191 48.93 -23.15 19.71
CA GLN A 191 48.50 -24.54 19.85
C GLN A 191 49.56 -25.51 19.32
N ALA A 192 50.17 -25.20 18.18
CA ALA A 192 51.26 -25.99 17.62
C ALA A 192 52.51 -25.98 18.52
N THR A 193 52.87 -24.82 19.08
CA THR A 193 54.01 -24.70 20.01
C THR A 193 53.76 -25.51 21.28
N THR A 194 52.58 -25.35 21.89
CA THR A 194 52.17 -26.07 23.09
C THR A 194 52.21 -27.59 22.88
N MET A 195 51.74 -28.06 21.72
CA MET A 195 51.76 -29.49 21.39
C MET A 195 53.20 -30.01 21.20
N HIS A 196 54.08 -29.22 20.59
CA HIS A 196 55.50 -29.56 20.47
C HIS A 196 56.20 -29.61 21.83
N GLU A 197 55.99 -28.61 22.69
CA GLU A 197 56.53 -28.58 24.05
C GLU A 197 56.06 -29.78 24.87
N TYR A 198 54.78 -30.14 24.79
CA TYR A 198 54.25 -31.33 25.46
C TYR A 198 54.94 -32.62 25.00
N GLN A 199 55.21 -32.77 23.70
CA GLN A 199 55.98 -33.89 23.16
C GLN A 199 57.42 -33.90 23.70
N GLN A 200 58.07 -32.73 23.78
CA GLN A 200 59.43 -32.60 24.30
C GLN A 200 59.51 -32.95 25.79
N VAL A 201 58.54 -32.49 26.60
CA VAL A 201 58.44 -32.84 28.03
C VAL A 201 58.28 -34.35 28.22
N ASN A 202 57.44 -35.00 27.41
CA ASN A 202 57.28 -36.46 27.48
C ASN A 202 58.59 -37.18 27.14
N ALA A 203 59.29 -36.78 26.08
CA ALA A 203 60.58 -37.37 25.71
C ALA A 203 61.66 -37.17 26.79
N GLN A 204 61.67 -36.01 27.47
CA GLN A 204 62.53 -35.76 28.61
C GLN A 204 62.17 -36.64 29.81
N ASN A 205 60.88 -36.84 30.10
CA ASN A 205 60.42 -37.73 31.17
C ASN A 205 60.83 -39.19 30.92
N ASP A 206 60.72 -39.66 29.67
CA ASP A 206 61.19 -41.00 29.28
C ASP A 206 62.71 -41.14 29.51
N SER A 207 63.48 -40.12 29.12
CA SER A 207 64.92 -40.08 29.37
C SER A 207 65.24 -40.09 30.87
N ILE A 208 64.50 -39.32 31.68
CA ILE A 208 64.65 -39.30 33.15
C ILE A 208 64.35 -40.68 33.74
N ALA A 209 63.32 -41.38 33.26
CA ALA A 209 63.00 -42.74 33.70
C ALA A 209 64.12 -43.73 33.36
N GLU A 210 64.73 -43.61 32.17
CA GLU A 210 65.90 -44.41 31.78
C GLU A 210 67.11 -44.12 32.69
N TRP A 211 67.39 -42.84 32.97
CA TRP A 211 68.47 -42.45 33.88
C TRP A 211 68.25 -42.93 35.31
N LYS A 212 67.02 -42.86 35.83
CA LYS A 212 66.67 -43.42 37.15
C LYS A 212 66.95 -44.92 37.22
N THR A 213 66.65 -45.65 36.14
CA THR A 213 66.94 -47.09 36.02
C THR A 213 68.46 -47.34 36.05
N LYS A 214 69.24 -46.60 35.25
CA LYS A 214 70.71 -46.68 35.25
C LYS A 214 71.31 -46.34 36.62
N ILE A 215 70.78 -45.34 37.31
CA ILE A 215 71.21 -44.98 38.67
C ILE A 215 70.93 -46.11 39.65
N ALA A 216 69.74 -46.73 39.59
CA ALA A 216 69.39 -47.87 40.43
C ALA A 216 70.33 -49.07 40.21
N GLU A 217 70.62 -49.41 38.95
CA GLU A 217 71.59 -50.46 38.59
C GLU A 217 73.00 -50.17 39.11
N LYS A 218 73.48 -48.93 38.94
CA LYS A 218 74.80 -48.50 39.44
C LYS A 218 74.85 -48.52 40.96
N THR A 219 73.79 -48.11 41.63
CA THR A 219 73.66 -48.13 43.10
C THR A 219 73.68 -49.57 43.63
N GLN A 220 73.00 -50.50 42.96
CA GLN A 220 73.06 -51.93 43.29
C GLN A 220 74.47 -52.50 43.14
N LYS A 221 75.17 -52.17 42.05
CA LYS A 221 76.59 -52.56 41.86
C LYS A 221 77.50 -51.96 42.93
N LEU A 222 77.29 -50.70 43.31
CA LEU A 222 78.05 -50.05 44.37
C LEU A 222 77.82 -50.74 45.72
N ALA A 223 76.58 -51.13 46.03
CA ALA A 223 76.26 -51.88 47.24
C ALA A 223 76.99 -53.24 47.28
N GLN A 224 77.06 -53.93 46.14
CA GLN A 224 77.83 -55.18 46.00
C GLN A 224 79.33 -54.96 46.30
N VAL A 225 79.94 -53.96 45.69
CA VAL A 225 81.36 -53.62 45.94
C VAL A 225 81.62 -53.26 47.41
N LYS A 226 80.66 -52.61 48.08
CA LYS A 226 80.78 -52.25 49.49
C LYS A 226 80.78 -53.47 50.41
N VAL A 227 80.07 -54.54 50.04
CA VAL A 227 80.12 -55.84 50.72
C VAL A 227 81.51 -56.46 50.53
N ASP A 228 82.07 -56.42 49.32
CA ASP A 228 83.41 -56.95 49.02
C ASP A 228 84.55 -56.17 49.73
N VAL A 229 84.39 -54.86 49.91
CA VAL A 229 85.33 -54.05 50.71
C VAL A 229 85.24 -54.37 52.20
N SER A 230 84.06 -54.77 52.69
CA SER A 230 83.87 -55.12 54.10
C SER A 230 84.52 -56.46 54.44
N SER A 231 84.49 -57.44 53.53
CA SER A 231 85.23 -58.71 53.70
C SER A 231 86.75 -58.51 53.66
N LEU A 232 87.26 -57.61 52.81
CA LEU A 232 88.68 -57.24 52.79
C LEU A 232 89.14 -56.48 54.05
N LYS A 233 88.24 -55.72 54.70
CA LYS A 233 88.52 -55.07 55.99
C LYS A 233 88.56 -56.06 57.16
N GLU A 234 87.80 -57.15 57.11
CA GLU A 234 87.91 -58.26 58.07
C GLU A 234 89.27 -58.98 57.95
N ASP A 235 89.77 -59.17 56.73
CA ASP A 235 91.11 -59.73 56.49
C ASP A 235 92.26 -58.81 56.96
N LEU A 236 92.06 -57.49 56.87
CA LEU A 236 93.03 -56.47 57.31
C LEU A 236 93.06 -56.32 58.85
N GLY A 237 91.94 -56.63 59.52
CA GLY A 237 91.86 -56.70 60.98
C GLY A 237 92.67 -57.84 61.59
N ARG A 238 92.83 -58.96 60.87
CA ARG A 238 93.64 -60.12 61.30
C ARG A 238 95.14 -59.84 61.32
N LEU A 239 95.62 -58.84 60.58
CA LEU A 239 97.04 -58.53 60.39
C LEU A 239 97.53 -57.28 61.17
N LYS A 240 96.75 -56.83 62.15
CA LYS A 240 97.05 -55.60 62.92
C LYS A 240 97.05 -55.81 64.43
N SER A 241 97.58 -56.96 64.89
CA SER A 241 97.71 -57.35 66.30
C SER A 241 99.16 -57.58 66.77
N GLN A 242 100.18 -57.08 66.05
CA GLN A 242 101.56 -57.13 66.51
C GLN A 242 102.26 -55.76 66.52
N ILE A 243 102.61 -55.37 67.76
CA ILE A 243 103.73 -54.53 68.21
C ILE A 243 103.41 -53.03 68.50
N VAL A 244 103.64 -52.73 69.78
CA VAL A 244 103.75 -51.45 70.53
C VAL A 244 105.27 -51.17 70.60
N GLU A 245 105.79 -49.94 70.53
CA GLU A 245 105.99 -49.05 71.68
C GLU A 245 106.33 -47.62 71.23
N SER A 246 105.83 -46.70 72.05
CA SER A 246 106.18 -45.28 72.16
C SER A 246 107.69 -45.11 72.46
N PRO A 247 108.32 -43.95 72.20
CA PRO A 247 108.17 -42.87 73.17
C PRO A 247 108.10 -41.44 72.57
N GLU A 248 107.20 -40.65 73.14
CA GLU A 248 107.37 -39.21 73.38
C GLU A 248 108.79 -38.95 73.89
N GLU A 249 109.53 -37.96 73.40
CA GLU A 249 109.34 -36.56 73.77
C GLU A 249 110.06 -35.66 72.74
N LEU A 250 109.34 -35.22 71.70
CA LEU A 250 109.71 -34.02 70.92
C LEU A 250 108.50 -33.45 70.14
N ARG A 251 107.32 -33.42 70.79
CA ARG A 251 106.03 -33.14 70.11
C ARG A 251 105.17 -32.07 70.80
N SER A 252 105.77 -31.15 71.53
CA SER A 252 105.05 -30.10 72.29
C SER A 252 105.19 -28.69 71.70
N THR A 253 106.11 -28.47 70.75
CA THR A 253 106.32 -27.16 70.12
C THR A 253 105.80 -27.05 68.67
N MET A 254 105.65 -28.16 67.94
CA MET A 254 104.97 -28.18 66.63
C MET A 254 103.43 -28.18 66.74
N GLU A 255 102.85 -28.74 67.81
CA GLU A 255 101.40 -28.90 67.97
C GLU A 255 100.67 -27.55 68.13
N LYS A 256 101.30 -26.54 68.76
CA LYS A 256 100.69 -25.20 68.96
C LYS A 256 100.60 -24.34 67.68
N MET A 257 101.54 -24.48 66.74
CA MET A 257 101.45 -23.84 65.42
C MET A 257 100.52 -24.61 64.47
N ARG A 258 100.46 -25.94 64.58
CA ARG A 258 99.53 -26.77 63.82
C ARG A 258 98.08 -26.52 64.24
N GLU A 259 97.82 -26.32 65.53
CA GLU A 259 96.49 -26.01 66.06
C GLU A 259 95.98 -24.63 65.60
N ASN A 260 96.84 -23.60 65.57
CA ASN A 260 96.44 -22.27 65.05
C ASN A 260 96.17 -22.27 63.55
N VAL A 261 96.99 -22.95 62.74
CA VAL A 261 96.73 -23.09 61.28
C VAL A 261 95.48 -23.92 61.01
N LYS A 262 95.20 -24.92 61.86
CA LYS A 262 94.00 -25.75 61.78
C LYS A 262 92.75 -24.97 62.16
N ASN A 263 92.81 -24.15 63.20
CA ASN A 263 91.71 -23.28 63.63
C ASN A 263 91.41 -22.19 62.58
N ILE A 264 92.43 -21.60 61.95
CA ILE A 264 92.24 -20.66 60.84
C ILE A 264 91.63 -21.36 59.62
N LYS A 265 92.07 -22.58 59.28
CA LYS A 265 91.45 -23.36 58.19
C LYS A 265 90.01 -23.74 58.47
N ILE A 266 89.68 -24.12 59.71
CA ILE A 266 88.31 -24.43 60.13
C ILE A 266 87.46 -23.17 60.02
N SER A 267 87.94 -22.03 60.54
CA SER A 267 87.22 -20.76 60.47
C SER A 267 87.01 -20.30 59.02
N ILE A 268 88.00 -20.40 58.13
CA ILE A 268 87.84 -20.09 56.70
C ILE A 268 86.76 -20.99 56.08
N LYS A 269 86.81 -22.29 56.37
CA LYS A 269 85.84 -23.25 55.83
C LYS A 269 84.42 -23.00 56.33
N GLU A 270 84.27 -22.69 57.62
CA GLU A 270 82.99 -22.27 58.22
C GLU A 270 82.48 -20.97 57.57
N THR A 271 83.38 -20.03 57.26
CA THR A 271 83.02 -18.77 56.60
C THR A 271 82.61 -19.00 55.14
N GLU A 272 83.30 -19.89 54.41
CA GLU A 272 82.93 -20.32 53.05
C GLU A 272 81.57 -21.03 53.03
N GLU A 273 81.33 -21.94 53.98
CA GLU A 273 80.03 -22.60 54.18
C GLU A 273 78.93 -21.56 54.46
N ARG A 274 79.21 -20.56 55.30
CA ARG A 274 78.31 -19.43 55.58
C ARG A 274 78.01 -18.57 54.35
N ILE A 275 78.99 -18.35 53.47
CA ILE A 275 78.83 -17.60 52.22
C ILE A 275 77.93 -18.37 51.25
N VAL A 276 78.11 -19.68 51.13
CA VAL A 276 77.24 -20.54 50.30
C VAL A 276 75.82 -20.58 50.85
N GLU A 277 75.64 -20.68 52.17
CA GLU A 277 74.32 -20.56 52.82
C GLU A 277 73.65 -19.23 52.49
N MET A 278 74.38 -18.11 52.62
CA MET A 278 73.86 -16.78 52.28
C MET A 278 73.53 -16.64 50.79
N GLN A 279 74.35 -17.18 49.88
CA GLN A 279 74.04 -17.19 48.45
C GLN A 279 72.77 -17.98 48.14
N ASN A 280 72.58 -19.15 48.76
CA ASN A 280 71.36 -19.94 48.60
C ASN A 280 70.12 -19.21 49.14
N MET A 281 70.25 -18.50 50.27
CA MET A 281 69.16 -17.67 50.80
C MET A 281 68.81 -16.52 49.86
N VAL A 282 69.82 -15.80 49.31
CA VAL A 282 69.59 -14.71 48.34
C VAL A 282 68.91 -15.25 47.09
N GLN A 283 69.36 -16.40 46.56
CA GLN A 283 68.72 -17.03 45.41
C GLN A 283 67.27 -17.42 45.70
N GLY A 284 66.99 -17.96 46.89
CA GLY A 284 65.63 -18.27 47.34
C GLY A 284 64.74 -17.02 47.41
N VAL A 285 65.26 -15.91 47.92
CA VAL A 285 64.52 -14.62 47.96
C VAL A 285 64.25 -14.11 46.55
N THR A 286 65.22 -14.14 45.63
CA THR A 286 65.00 -13.71 44.24
C THR A 286 63.98 -14.59 43.50
N GLN A 287 63.93 -15.89 43.81
CA GLN A 287 62.94 -16.78 43.23
C GLN A 287 61.54 -16.50 43.77
N SER A 288 61.39 -16.30 45.09
CA SER A 288 60.11 -15.87 45.67
C SER A 288 59.67 -14.50 45.15
N GLU A 289 60.58 -13.55 44.92
CA GLU A 289 60.25 -12.26 44.30
C GLU A 289 59.66 -12.43 42.89
N ALA A 290 60.27 -13.29 42.06
CA ALA A 290 59.77 -13.59 40.73
C ALA A 290 58.37 -14.26 40.77
N GLU A 291 58.15 -15.19 41.70
CA GLU A 291 56.84 -15.83 41.92
C GLU A 291 55.77 -14.82 42.36
N ILE A 292 56.12 -13.88 43.25
CA ILE A 292 55.21 -12.78 43.65
C ILE A 292 54.86 -11.91 42.46
N HIS A 293 55.84 -11.56 41.61
CA HIS A 293 55.61 -10.74 40.43
C HIS A 293 54.69 -11.43 39.40
N GLN A 294 54.88 -12.73 39.18
CA GLN A 294 53.96 -13.54 38.37
C GLN A 294 52.54 -13.56 38.96
N THR A 295 52.42 -13.76 40.27
CA THR A 295 51.13 -13.80 40.96
C THR A 295 50.41 -12.46 40.87
N TYR A 296 51.15 -11.34 40.93
CA TYR A 296 50.61 -10.01 40.75
C TYR A 296 50.04 -9.78 39.34
N ASN A 297 50.76 -10.21 38.30
CA ASN A 297 50.27 -10.10 36.92
C ASN A 297 48.98 -10.91 36.71
N LEU A 298 48.92 -12.13 37.25
CA LEU A 298 47.71 -12.96 37.24
C LEU A 298 46.52 -12.28 37.94
N LEU A 299 46.76 -11.57 39.05
CA LEU A 299 45.71 -10.81 39.74
C LEU A 299 45.22 -9.62 38.90
N GLN A 300 46.12 -8.94 38.19
CA GLN A 300 45.76 -7.81 37.32
C GLN A 300 44.94 -8.28 36.10
N ASP A 301 45.33 -9.41 35.50
CA ASP A 301 44.56 -10.03 34.42
C ASP A 301 43.16 -10.46 34.91
N LEU A 302 43.08 -11.05 36.11
CA LEU A 302 41.81 -11.42 36.73
C LEU A 302 40.91 -10.20 36.98
N GLU A 303 41.47 -9.10 37.49
CA GLU A 303 40.72 -7.86 37.72
C GLU A 303 40.15 -7.30 36.40
N SER A 304 40.96 -7.30 35.33
CA SER A 304 40.51 -6.84 34.01
C SER A 304 39.38 -7.73 33.46
N SER A 305 39.50 -9.06 33.61
CA SER A 305 38.50 -10.04 33.20
C SER A 305 37.19 -9.89 33.99
N MET A 306 37.28 -9.63 35.29
CA MET A 306 36.11 -9.36 36.14
C MET A 306 35.38 -8.08 35.73
N ASN A 307 36.12 -7.01 35.44
CA ASN A 307 35.54 -5.75 34.96
C ASN A 307 34.84 -5.93 33.61
N ASN A 308 35.46 -6.63 32.66
CA ASN A 308 34.84 -6.95 31.37
C ASN A 308 33.58 -7.80 31.52
N THR A 309 33.59 -8.78 32.43
CA THR A 309 32.44 -9.63 32.72
C THR A 309 31.28 -8.82 33.31
N LYS A 310 31.58 -7.88 34.22
CA LYS A 310 30.60 -6.98 34.80
C LYS A 310 29.96 -6.08 33.75
N GLN A 311 30.75 -5.50 32.85
CA GLN A 311 30.25 -4.68 31.75
C GLN A 311 29.32 -5.48 30.83
N ARG A 312 29.71 -6.69 30.42
CA ARG A 312 28.84 -7.59 29.64
C ARG A 312 27.54 -7.92 30.37
N GLN A 313 27.58 -8.09 31.68
CA GLN A 313 26.38 -8.37 32.47
C GLN A 313 25.42 -7.18 32.49
N GLU A 314 25.93 -5.95 32.57
CA GLU A 314 25.12 -4.73 32.46
C GLU A 314 24.50 -4.59 31.06
N GLU A 315 25.26 -4.84 30.00
CA GLU A 315 24.76 -4.86 28.61
C GLU A 315 23.66 -5.92 28.41
N LEU A 316 23.82 -7.10 29.00
CA LEU A 316 22.86 -8.20 28.90
C LEU A 316 21.54 -7.85 29.63
N GLN A 317 21.62 -7.18 30.79
CA GLN A 317 20.45 -6.67 31.49
C GLN A 317 19.72 -5.59 30.69
N GLU A 318 20.45 -4.68 30.06
CA GLU A 318 19.86 -3.65 29.20
C GLU A 318 19.16 -4.27 27.99
N LEU A 319 19.82 -5.24 27.34
CA LEU A 319 19.25 -5.94 26.19
C LEU A 319 17.99 -6.75 26.57
N MET A 320 17.98 -7.39 27.74
CA MET A 320 16.79 -8.05 28.27
C MET A 320 15.62 -7.08 28.48
N ALA A 321 15.88 -5.91 29.07
CA ALA A 321 14.85 -4.89 29.27
C ALA A 321 14.28 -4.37 27.93
N GLN A 322 15.15 -4.19 26.92
CA GLN A 322 14.72 -3.83 25.57
C GLN A 322 13.88 -4.93 24.92
N TYR A 323 14.28 -6.20 25.07
CA TYR A 323 13.52 -7.34 24.56
C TYR A 323 12.12 -7.41 25.18
N GLU A 324 11.99 -7.27 26.50
CA GLU A 324 10.69 -7.26 27.17
C GLU A 324 9.79 -6.11 26.69
N LYS A 325 10.36 -4.94 26.44
CA LYS A 325 9.63 -3.79 25.89
C LYS A 325 9.08 -4.10 24.50
N ILE A 326 9.93 -4.59 23.59
CA ILE A 326 9.53 -4.97 22.22
C ILE A 326 8.48 -6.09 22.26
N GLN A 327 8.62 -7.06 23.16
CA GLN A 327 7.65 -8.15 23.31
C GLN A 327 6.27 -7.65 23.77
N LYS A 328 6.22 -6.65 24.67
CA LYS A 328 4.96 -6.00 25.08
C LYS A 328 4.33 -5.21 23.93
N GLU A 329 5.13 -4.46 23.17
CA GLU A 329 4.67 -3.73 21.98
C GLU A 329 4.09 -4.69 20.93
N LEU A 330 4.76 -5.82 20.67
CA LEU A 330 4.28 -6.84 19.72
C LEU A 330 2.95 -7.46 20.16
N LYS A 331 2.77 -7.75 21.45
CA LYS A 331 1.48 -8.22 21.98
C LYS A 331 0.37 -7.19 21.78
N ASN A 332 0.65 -5.91 22.02
CA ASN A 332 -0.33 -4.84 21.82
C ASN A 332 -0.73 -4.71 20.34
N LEU A 333 0.24 -4.74 19.42
CA LEU A 333 -0.02 -4.69 17.98
C LEU A 333 -0.86 -5.90 17.51
N CYS A 334 -0.61 -7.09 18.05
CA CYS A 334 -1.40 -8.27 17.71
C CYS A 334 -2.86 -8.16 18.19
N VAL A 335 -3.09 -7.54 19.35
CA VAL A 335 -4.45 -7.23 19.83
C VAL A 335 -5.14 -6.21 18.92
N GLU A 336 -4.44 -5.15 18.52
CA GLU A 336 -4.97 -4.12 17.60
C GLU A 336 -5.31 -4.71 16.23
N GLU A 337 -4.42 -5.54 15.67
CA GLU A 337 -4.66 -6.28 14.43
C GLU A 337 -5.93 -7.14 14.53
N GLY A 338 -6.12 -7.85 15.64
CA GLY A 338 -7.32 -8.65 15.89
C GLY A 338 -8.59 -7.81 15.95
N GLN A 339 -8.54 -6.62 16.56
CA GLN A 339 -9.68 -5.70 16.59
C GLN A 339 -10.01 -5.15 15.20
N LEU A 340 -9.00 -4.77 14.42
CA LEU A 340 -9.17 -4.27 13.06
C LEU A 340 -9.74 -5.35 12.13
N LYS A 341 -9.28 -6.61 12.23
CA LYS A 341 -9.84 -7.74 11.48
C LYS A 341 -11.33 -7.93 11.77
N ARG A 342 -11.74 -7.96 13.05
CA ARG A 342 -13.17 -8.06 13.41
C ARG A 342 -13.99 -6.88 12.89
N ALA A 343 -13.44 -5.66 12.95
CA ALA A 343 -14.10 -4.48 12.42
C ALA A 343 -14.29 -4.55 10.90
N LEU A 344 -13.29 -5.07 10.18
CA LEU A 344 -13.36 -5.31 8.73
C LEU A 344 -14.45 -6.33 8.39
N ASP A 345 -14.48 -7.47 9.09
CA ASP A 345 -15.48 -8.52 8.87
C ASP A 345 -16.91 -7.99 9.07
N LEU A 346 -17.13 -7.17 10.11
CA LEU A 346 -18.41 -6.51 10.36
C LEU A 346 -18.81 -5.54 9.24
N LYS A 347 -17.85 -4.88 8.58
CA LYS A 347 -18.13 -3.98 7.45
C LYS A 347 -18.45 -4.76 6.19
N LEU A 348 -17.72 -5.84 5.91
CA LEU A 348 -17.96 -6.73 4.77
C LEU A 348 -19.34 -7.41 4.87
N ASP A 349 -19.74 -7.90 6.05
CA ASP A 349 -21.07 -8.47 6.26
C ASP A 349 -22.19 -7.44 6.03
N LYS A 350 -22.01 -6.20 6.51
CA LYS A 350 -22.96 -5.10 6.27
C LYS A 350 -23.08 -4.76 4.78
N GLU A 351 -21.97 -4.69 4.07
CA GLU A 351 -21.94 -4.44 2.63
C GLU A 351 -22.62 -5.57 1.85
N CYS A 352 -22.32 -6.83 2.18
CA CYS A 352 -22.96 -8.00 1.59
C CYS A 352 -24.48 -7.94 1.75
N LYS A 353 -24.97 -7.70 2.98
CA LYS A 353 -26.40 -7.54 3.27
C LYS A 353 -27.03 -6.38 2.48
N GLN A 354 -26.32 -5.26 2.33
CA GLN A 354 -26.81 -4.12 1.55
C GLN A 354 -26.86 -4.43 0.05
N ASN A 355 -25.86 -5.13 -0.49
CA ASN A 355 -25.83 -5.54 -1.89
C ASN A 355 -26.95 -6.54 -2.22
N ILE A 356 -27.19 -7.53 -1.37
CA ILE A 356 -28.32 -8.46 -1.52
C ILE A 356 -29.65 -7.69 -1.53
N ARG A 357 -29.85 -6.72 -0.62
CA ARG A 357 -31.07 -5.89 -0.60
C ARG A 357 -31.23 -5.05 -1.88
N ARG A 358 -30.14 -4.44 -2.37
CA ARG A 358 -30.14 -3.68 -3.63
C ARG A 358 -30.46 -4.56 -4.82
N GLN A 359 -29.90 -5.77 -4.85
CA GLN A 359 -30.15 -6.74 -5.92
C GLN A 359 -31.60 -7.20 -5.94
N LYS A 360 -32.16 -7.64 -4.81
CA LYS A 360 -33.59 -8.00 -4.72
C LYS A 360 -34.51 -6.86 -5.15
N LYS A 361 -34.18 -5.61 -4.81
CA LYS A 361 -34.97 -4.44 -5.23
C LYS A 361 -34.88 -4.19 -6.74
N ARG A 362 -33.74 -4.47 -7.37
CA ARG A 362 -33.60 -4.41 -8.84
C ARG A 362 -34.40 -5.52 -9.50
N GLU A 363 -34.26 -6.76 -9.04
CA GLU A 363 -35.00 -7.92 -9.58
C GLU A 363 -36.52 -7.71 -9.49
N MET A 364 -37.05 -7.20 -8.37
CA MET A 364 -38.49 -6.89 -8.26
C MET A 364 -38.94 -5.80 -9.25
N LYS A 365 -38.11 -4.78 -9.50
CA LYS A 365 -38.43 -3.73 -10.47
C LYS A 365 -38.38 -4.26 -11.89
N GLU A 366 -37.39 -5.08 -12.21
CA GLU A 366 -37.25 -5.73 -13.51
C GLU A 366 -38.47 -6.61 -13.81
N GLN A 367 -38.88 -7.43 -12.82
CA GLN A 367 -40.07 -8.27 -12.92
C GLN A 367 -41.31 -7.42 -13.15
N HIS A 368 -41.49 -6.34 -12.40
CA HIS A 368 -42.64 -5.46 -12.58
C HIS A 368 -42.68 -4.81 -13.99
N VAL A 369 -41.51 -4.39 -14.51
CA VAL A 369 -41.42 -3.84 -15.87
C VAL A 369 -41.76 -4.92 -16.91
N GLN A 370 -41.26 -6.15 -16.75
CA GLN A 370 -41.61 -7.26 -17.63
C GLN A 370 -43.11 -7.58 -17.60
N ASP A 371 -43.74 -7.58 -16.43
CA ASP A 371 -45.17 -7.82 -16.27
C ASP A 371 -46.00 -6.74 -16.98
N VAL A 372 -45.63 -5.46 -16.82
CA VAL A 372 -46.31 -4.33 -17.48
C VAL A 372 -46.12 -4.39 -19.00
N LEU A 373 -44.91 -4.68 -19.48
CA LEU A 373 -44.66 -4.86 -20.91
C LEU A 373 -45.48 -6.01 -21.48
N GLY A 374 -45.59 -7.13 -20.75
CA GLY A 374 -46.45 -8.26 -21.11
C GLY A 374 -47.92 -7.84 -21.25
N GLN A 375 -48.45 -7.08 -20.29
CA GLN A 375 -49.82 -6.56 -20.35
C GLN A 375 -50.04 -5.58 -21.52
N CYS A 376 -49.09 -4.67 -21.77
CA CYS A 376 -49.15 -3.76 -22.91
C CYS A 376 -49.16 -4.51 -24.24
N ASN A 377 -48.34 -5.55 -24.39
CA ASN A 377 -48.32 -6.39 -25.59
C ASN A 377 -49.66 -7.12 -25.80
N GLN A 378 -50.24 -7.68 -24.73
CA GLN A 378 -51.57 -8.31 -24.81
C GLN A 378 -52.67 -7.31 -25.19
N MET A 379 -52.65 -6.10 -24.62
CA MET A 379 -53.58 -5.04 -25.03
C MET A 379 -53.38 -4.64 -26.49
N HIS A 380 -52.13 -4.56 -26.95
CA HIS A 380 -51.84 -4.21 -28.33
C HIS A 380 -52.37 -5.27 -29.30
N GLN A 381 -52.14 -6.56 -29.04
CA GLN A 381 -52.70 -7.65 -29.83
C GLN A 381 -54.24 -7.59 -29.88
N LYS A 382 -54.90 -7.41 -28.73
CA LYS A 382 -56.37 -7.28 -28.69
C LYS A 382 -56.88 -6.08 -29.49
N ARG A 383 -56.14 -4.95 -29.48
CA ARG A 383 -56.50 -3.76 -30.27
C ARG A 383 -56.33 -4.00 -31.76
N GLU A 384 -55.29 -4.75 -32.15
CA GLU A 384 -55.05 -5.13 -33.54
C GLU A 384 -56.16 -6.07 -34.05
N GLU A 385 -56.47 -7.13 -33.30
CA GLU A 385 -57.60 -8.04 -33.60
C GLU A 385 -58.94 -7.30 -33.70
N MET A 386 -59.17 -6.29 -32.86
CA MET A 386 -60.39 -5.49 -32.89
C MET A 386 -60.41 -4.53 -34.09
N ALA A 387 -59.25 -3.96 -34.46
CA ALA A 387 -59.14 -3.11 -35.64
C ALA A 387 -59.45 -3.90 -36.92
N ASP A 388 -58.94 -5.13 -37.04
CA ASP A 388 -59.23 -6.04 -38.15
C ASP A 388 -60.74 -6.33 -38.25
N LYS A 389 -61.39 -6.66 -37.13
CA LYS A 389 -62.85 -6.86 -37.06
C LYS A 389 -63.64 -5.60 -37.46
N ILE A 390 -63.21 -4.42 -37.01
CA ILE A 390 -63.86 -3.15 -37.38
C ILE A 390 -63.71 -2.92 -38.89
N GLN A 391 -62.54 -3.21 -39.46
CA GLN A 391 -62.29 -3.06 -40.89
C GLN A 391 -63.17 -4.00 -41.72
N GLU A 392 -63.33 -5.25 -41.28
CA GLU A 392 -64.23 -6.24 -41.90
C GLU A 392 -65.68 -5.76 -41.88
N ILE A 393 -66.23 -5.40 -40.71
CA ILE A 393 -67.61 -4.88 -40.56
C ILE A 393 -67.81 -3.61 -41.39
N THR A 394 -66.81 -2.74 -41.44
CA THR A 394 -66.87 -1.51 -42.25
C THR A 394 -66.97 -1.84 -43.74
N GLY A 395 -66.19 -2.82 -44.21
CA GLY A 395 -66.27 -3.35 -45.57
C GLY A 395 -67.64 -3.93 -45.89
N GLU A 396 -68.17 -4.79 -45.03
CA GLU A 396 -69.52 -5.37 -45.18
C GLU A 396 -70.60 -4.27 -45.20
N THR A 397 -70.50 -3.29 -44.31
CA THR A 397 -71.43 -2.16 -44.24
C THR A 397 -71.41 -1.33 -45.52
N GLN A 398 -70.23 -1.09 -46.09
CA GLN A 398 -70.09 -0.39 -47.37
C GLN A 398 -70.70 -1.19 -48.53
N GLN A 399 -70.46 -2.50 -48.58
CA GLN A 399 -71.08 -3.38 -49.58
C GLN A 399 -72.60 -3.38 -49.46
N LEU A 400 -73.13 -3.48 -48.23
CA LEU A 400 -74.58 -3.44 -47.98
C LEU A 400 -75.18 -2.09 -48.40
N LYS A 401 -74.53 -0.97 -48.07
CA LYS A 401 -74.95 0.37 -48.51
C LYS A 401 -74.98 0.48 -50.04
N ALA A 402 -73.97 -0.05 -50.73
CA ALA A 402 -73.94 -0.06 -52.19
C ALA A 402 -75.11 -0.88 -52.76
N LYS A 403 -75.43 -2.04 -52.17
CA LYS A 403 -76.56 -2.89 -52.57
C LYS A 403 -77.91 -2.21 -52.34
N ILE A 404 -78.11 -1.55 -51.19
CA ILE A 404 -79.31 -0.76 -50.88
C ILE A 404 -79.48 0.37 -51.89
N LYS A 405 -78.41 1.09 -52.24
CA LYS A 405 -78.45 2.17 -53.24
C LYS A 405 -78.86 1.63 -54.61
N SER A 406 -78.24 0.54 -55.06
CA SER A 406 -78.62 -0.13 -56.31
C SER A 406 -80.09 -0.54 -56.35
N LEU A 407 -80.58 -1.18 -55.28
CA LEU A 407 -82.00 -1.57 -55.17
C LEU A 407 -82.93 -0.35 -55.18
N ARG A 408 -82.57 0.73 -54.49
CA ARG A 408 -83.33 1.98 -54.49
C ARG A 408 -83.40 2.58 -55.89
N ASP A 409 -82.30 2.58 -56.63
CA ASP A 409 -82.24 3.07 -58.00
C ASP A 409 -83.13 2.21 -58.92
N VAL A 410 -83.12 0.88 -58.76
CA VAL A 410 -84.03 -0.03 -59.48
C VAL A 410 -85.49 0.24 -59.14
N CYS A 411 -85.85 0.32 -57.86
CA CYS A 411 -87.21 0.66 -57.43
C CYS A 411 -87.66 1.99 -58.01
N SER A 412 -86.82 3.04 -57.95
CA SER A 412 -87.18 4.35 -58.49
C SER A 412 -87.47 4.32 -60.00
N LYS A 413 -86.70 3.52 -60.76
CA LYS A 413 -86.94 3.30 -62.19
C LYS A 413 -88.24 2.55 -62.44
N GLU A 414 -88.51 1.49 -61.68
CA GLU A 414 -89.77 0.73 -61.78
C GLU A 414 -90.97 1.60 -61.40
N THR A 415 -90.88 2.41 -60.33
CA THR A 415 -91.93 3.37 -59.94
C THR A 415 -92.16 4.41 -61.04
N ALA A 416 -91.10 4.95 -61.65
CA ALA A 416 -91.22 5.88 -62.77
C ALA A 416 -91.90 5.25 -63.99
N LYS A 417 -91.58 3.98 -64.31
CA LYS A 417 -92.28 3.23 -65.37
C LYS A 417 -93.75 3.01 -65.04
N ALA A 418 -94.06 2.60 -63.81
CA ALA A 418 -95.43 2.38 -63.37
C ALA A 418 -96.25 3.68 -63.39
N GLN A 419 -95.67 4.79 -62.96
CA GLN A 419 -96.28 6.12 -63.05
C GLN A 419 -96.53 6.52 -64.51
N ALA A 420 -95.56 6.32 -65.40
CA ALA A 420 -95.73 6.61 -66.83
C ALA A 420 -96.86 5.76 -67.47
N LEU A 421 -96.97 4.48 -67.10
CA LEU A 421 -98.07 3.62 -67.53
C LEU A 421 -99.43 4.10 -66.99
N PHE A 422 -99.48 4.47 -65.70
CA PHE A 422 -100.67 5.02 -65.07
C PHE A 422 -101.12 6.31 -65.77
N ASP A 423 -100.21 7.26 -66.00
CA ASP A 423 -100.50 8.51 -66.69
C ASP A 423 -101.01 8.28 -68.13
N THR A 424 -100.45 7.26 -68.80
CA THR A 424 -100.90 6.85 -70.14
C THR A 424 -102.32 6.29 -70.11
N MET A 425 -102.63 5.37 -69.18
CA MET A 425 -103.98 4.82 -69.01
C MET A 425 -104.98 5.90 -68.58
N TYR A 426 -104.60 6.79 -67.66
CA TYR A 426 -105.42 7.91 -67.21
C TYR A 426 -105.75 8.85 -68.38
N THR A 427 -104.77 9.18 -69.22
CA THR A 427 -104.97 9.99 -70.42
C THR A 427 -105.89 9.27 -71.43
N ALA A 428 -105.74 7.96 -71.59
CA ALA A 428 -106.63 7.16 -72.45
C ALA A 428 -108.07 7.13 -71.91
N MET A 429 -108.26 6.95 -70.60
CA MET A 429 -109.57 7.04 -69.93
C MET A 429 -110.19 8.42 -70.11
N LEU A 430 -109.45 9.51 -69.91
CA LEU A 430 -109.95 10.87 -70.14
C LEU A 430 -110.39 11.09 -71.59
N LYS A 431 -109.64 10.56 -72.57
CA LYS A 431 -110.05 10.61 -73.99
C LYS A 431 -111.30 9.79 -74.26
N LEU A 432 -111.49 8.67 -73.56
CA LEU A 432 -112.67 7.82 -73.69
C LEU A 432 -113.88 8.48 -73.02
N HIS A 433 -113.71 9.09 -71.85
CA HIS A 433 -114.71 9.89 -71.15
C HIS A 433 -115.17 11.07 -72.02
N LYS A 434 -114.23 11.82 -72.61
CA LYS A 434 -114.55 12.88 -73.59
C LYS A 434 -115.34 12.37 -74.80
N ARG A 435 -115.04 11.16 -75.28
CA ARG A 435 -115.78 10.51 -76.38
C ARG A 435 -117.20 10.13 -75.97
N ILE A 436 -117.38 9.60 -74.75
CA ILE A 436 -118.71 9.31 -74.18
C ILE A 436 -119.51 10.60 -74.01
N ASP A 437 -118.92 11.66 -73.45
CA ASP A 437 -119.59 12.96 -73.30
C ASP A 437 -120.00 13.58 -74.65
N MET A 438 -119.19 13.39 -75.70
CA MET A 438 -119.55 13.79 -77.06
C MET A 438 -120.74 12.99 -77.60
N HIS A 439 -120.77 11.66 -77.43
CA HIS A 439 -121.89 10.84 -77.87
C HIS A 439 -123.17 11.09 -77.06
N ILE A 440 -123.08 11.41 -75.77
CA ILE A 440 -124.24 11.80 -74.96
C ILE A 440 -124.82 13.13 -75.46
N LYS A 441 -123.98 14.06 -75.92
CA LYS A 441 -124.42 15.32 -76.57
C LYS A 441 -124.98 15.16 -77.98
N GLU A 442 -124.74 14.03 -78.65
CA GLU A 442 -125.33 13.71 -79.97
C GLU A 442 -126.69 13.01 -79.85
N ILE A 443 -127.10 12.60 -78.64
CA ILE A 443 -128.35 11.87 -78.36
C ILE A 443 -129.36 12.73 -77.56
N SER A 444 -129.01 13.95 -77.17
CA SER A 444 -129.92 14.99 -76.61
C SER A 444 -130.08 16.13 -77.61
#